data_AF-A0A1M7NGZ0-F1
#
_entry.id   AF-A0A1M7NGZ0-F1
#
_cell.length_a   1.000
_cell.length_b   1.000
_cell.length_c   1.000
_cell.angle_alpha   90.00
_cell.angle_beta   90.00
_cell.angle_gamma   90.00
#
_symmetry.space_group_name_H-M   'P 1'
#
loop_
_entity.id
_entity.type
_entity.pdbx_description
1 polymer ?
#
loop_
_entity_poly.entity_id
_entity_poly.type
_entity_poly.pdbx_seq_one_letter_code
_entity_poly.pdbx_strand_id
1 'polypeptide(L)'
;ADNAGTSPLIANRTAIGPWEQFDLLDQGNGTIALRAHANNLLVCADNAGTSPLIANRTTPGAWETFQLIHNTNGTISLKAQINNQYVTAENAGASPLIANRPTIGGWEQFDLITS
;
A
#
# COMPACT_ATOMS: atom_id res chain seq x y z
N ALA A 1 -2.55 2.71 10.45
CA ALA A 1 -3.92 3.23 10.41
C ALA A 1 -4.33 3.70 11.79
N ASP A 2 -4.20 5.01 12.07
CA ASP A 2 -4.81 5.61 13.25
C ASP A 2 -6.23 5.06 13.43
N ASN A 3 -6.61 4.70 14.65
CA ASN A 3 -7.95 4.18 14.95
C ASN A 3 -8.31 2.81 14.32
N ALA A 4 -7.48 1.79 14.51
CA ALA A 4 -7.85 0.37 14.37
C ALA A 4 -8.43 -0.06 13.00
N GLY A 5 -8.00 0.56 11.90
CA GLY A 5 -8.43 0.19 10.55
C GLY A 5 -9.61 0.99 10.01
N THR A 6 -9.93 2.15 10.59
CA THR A 6 -10.84 3.12 9.97
C THR A 6 -10.12 4.26 9.25
N SER A 7 -8.82 4.48 9.52
CA SER A 7 -8.08 5.59 8.91
C SER A 7 -7.23 5.15 7.72
N PRO A 8 -7.12 6.01 6.70
CA PRO A 8 -6.26 5.76 5.56
C PRO A 8 -4.79 5.60 5.93
N LEU A 9 -4.04 4.91 5.06
CA LEU A 9 -2.59 4.98 5.06
C LEU A 9 -2.14 6.36 4.56
N ILE A 10 -1.27 7.03 5.31
CA ILE A 10 -0.67 8.33 4.96
C ILE A 10 0.85 8.17 5.04
N ALA A 11 1.57 8.53 3.99
CA ALA A 11 3.03 8.32 3.86
C ALA A 11 3.84 9.58 4.24
N ASN A 12 3.53 10.22 5.37
CA ASN A 12 4.11 11.52 5.75
C ASN A 12 4.99 11.52 7.01
N ARG A 13 5.47 10.35 7.44
CA ARG A 13 6.24 10.23 8.69
C ARG A 13 7.74 10.10 8.41
N THR A 14 8.54 10.80 9.21
CA THR A 14 10.01 10.85 9.11
C THR A 14 10.71 9.81 9.99
N ALA A 15 9.95 8.97 10.71
CA ALA A 15 10.45 7.88 11.54
C ALA A 15 9.60 6.63 11.31
N ILE A 16 10.27 5.46 11.27
CA ILE A 16 9.62 4.16 11.11
C ILE A 16 9.10 3.71 12.48
N GLY A 17 7.80 3.83 12.70
CA GLY A 17 7.10 3.24 13.83
C GLY A 17 6.32 1.98 13.41
N PRO A 18 5.58 1.35 14.32
CA PRO A 18 4.74 0.19 14.02
C PRO A 18 3.61 0.49 13.01
N TRP A 19 3.35 1.78 12.73
CA TRP A 19 2.34 2.23 11.77
C TRP A 19 2.85 2.27 10.33
N GLU A 20 4.17 2.32 10.16
CA GLU A 20 4.89 2.33 8.89
C GLU A 20 5.42 0.94 8.50
N GLN A 21 5.29 -0.04 9.41
CA GLN A 21 5.77 -1.41 9.21
C GLN A 21 4.64 -2.32 8.73
N PHE A 22 4.96 -3.10 7.70
CA PHE A 22 4.06 -4.06 7.09
C PHE A 22 4.77 -5.38 6.85
N ASP A 23 4.08 -6.50 7.09
CA ASP A 23 4.53 -7.78 6.57
C ASP A 23 4.13 -7.90 5.10
N LEU A 24 5.08 -8.29 4.25
CA LEU A 24 4.81 -8.76 2.90
C LEU A 24 4.43 -10.24 2.96
N LEU A 25 3.15 -10.51 2.69
CA LEU A 25 2.64 -11.87 2.57
C LEU A 25 2.63 -12.24 1.09
N ASP A 26 3.50 -13.17 0.68
CA ASP A 26 3.49 -13.67 -0.68
C ASP A 26 2.13 -14.31 -1.03
N GLN A 27 1.53 -13.89 -2.14
CA GLN A 27 0.30 -14.45 -2.72
C GLN A 27 0.60 -15.26 -3.99
N GLY A 28 1.87 -15.40 -4.36
CA GLY A 28 2.33 -16.04 -5.58
C GLY A 28 2.31 -15.11 -6.79
N ASN A 29 2.94 -15.54 -7.88
CA ASN A 29 2.97 -14.82 -9.17
C ASN A 29 3.45 -13.36 -9.08
N GLY A 30 4.34 -13.04 -8.13
CA GLY A 30 4.85 -11.69 -7.91
C GLY A 30 3.84 -10.73 -7.27
N THR A 31 2.80 -11.27 -6.63
CA THR A 31 1.79 -10.50 -5.91
C THR A 31 1.88 -10.72 -4.41
N ILE A 32 1.48 -9.72 -3.66
CA ILE A 32 1.59 -9.67 -2.21
C ILE A 32 0.30 -9.14 -1.58
N ALA A 33 0.09 -9.49 -0.32
CA ALA A 33 -0.78 -8.75 0.58
C ALA A 33 0.09 -8.04 1.64
N LEU A 34 -0.31 -6.82 2.00
CA LEU A 34 0.39 -6.02 3.01
C LEU A 34 -0.37 -6.12 4.33
N ARG A 35 0.24 -6.68 5.38
CA ARG A 35 -0.36 -6.72 6.72
C ARG A 35 0.23 -5.62 7.59
N ALA A 36 -0.60 -4.69 8.04
CA ALA A 36 -0.15 -3.62 8.92
C ALA A 36 0.16 -4.16 10.32
N HIS A 37 1.36 -3.90 10.83
CA HIS A 37 1.74 -4.32 12.19
C HIS A 37 0.86 -3.70 13.27
N ALA A 38 0.40 -2.48 13.04
CA ALA A 38 -0.30 -1.72 14.05
C ALA A 38 -1.72 -2.22 14.41
N ASN A 39 -2.37 -2.97 13.52
CA ASN A 39 -3.67 -3.58 13.80
C ASN A 39 -3.80 -5.04 13.31
N ASN A 40 -2.74 -5.61 12.74
CA ASN A 40 -2.67 -6.96 12.21
C ASN A 40 -3.70 -7.25 11.09
N LEU A 41 -4.17 -6.21 10.40
CA LEU A 41 -5.11 -6.30 9.27
C LEU A 41 -4.42 -6.04 7.93
N LEU A 42 -5.02 -6.55 6.87
CA LEU A 42 -4.56 -6.39 5.49
C LEU A 42 -5.00 -5.05 4.91
N VAL A 43 -4.09 -4.40 4.20
CA VAL A 43 -4.34 -3.20 3.41
C VAL A 43 -5.27 -3.53 2.24
N CYS A 44 -6.33 -2.75 2.10
CA CYS A 44 -7.41 -2.94 1.14
C CYS A 44 -7.54 -1.71 0.23
N ALA A 45 -7.58 -1.94 -1.08
CA ALA A 45 -7.96 -0.97 -2.10
C ALA A 45 -9.49 -0.91 -2.26
N ASP A 46 -10.17 -0.37 -1.24
CA ASP A 46 -11.62 -0.29 -1.16
C ASP A 46 -12.26 0.46 -2.35
N ASN A 47 -13.53 0.15 -2.61
CA ASN A 47 -14.32 0.72 -3.70
C ASN A 47 -13.61 0.59 -5.08
N ALA A 48 -13.09 -0.60 -5.38
CA ALA A 48 -12.30 -0.88 -6.58
C ALA A 48 -11.07 0.06 -6.74
N GLY A 49 -10.43 0.40 -5.62
CA GLY A 49 -9.24 1.26 -5.55
C GLY A 49 -9.48 2.74 -5.79
N THR A 50 -10.73 3.18 -5.84
CA THR A 50 -11.07 4.61 -5.94
C THR A 50 -11.09 5.30 -4.57
N SER A 51 -11.12 4.53 -3.48
CA SER A 51 -11.01 5.03 -2.12
C SER A 51 -9.57 4.93 -1.60
N PRO A 52 -9.25 5.68 -0.54
CA PRO A 52 -7.98 5.52 0.15
C PRO A 52 -7.74 4.08 0.61
N LEU A 53 -6.47 3.68 0.64
CA LEU A 53 -6.06 2.40 1.17
C LEU A 53 -6.29 2.37 2.68
N ILE A 54 -6.94 1.31 3.16
CA ILE A 54 -7.26 1.11 4.59
C ILE A 54 -6.87 -0.30 5.00
N ALA A 55 -6.22 -0.46 6.16
CA ALA A 55 -5.95 -1.79 6.73
C ALA A 55 -7.16 -2.28 7.55
N ASN A 56 -8.11 -2.97 6.92
CA ASN A 56 -9.42 -3.33 7.51
C ASN A 56 -9.92 -4.75 7.18
N ARG A 57 -9.06 -5.63 6.66
CA ARG A 57 -9.44 -6.98 6.20
C ARG A 57 -8.59 -8.06 6.85
N THR A 58 -9.14 -9.25 7.02
CA THR A 58 -8.45 -10.39 7.65
C THR A 58 -8.01 -11.46 6.65
N THR A 59 -8.64 -11.51 5.48
CA THR A 59 -8.41 -12.53 4.45
C THR A 59 -8.01 -11.83 3.15
N PRO A 60 -6.97 -12.32 2.45
CA PRO A 60 -6.59 -11.74 1.17
C PRO A 60 -7.63 -12.08 0.09
N GLY A 61 -7.97 -11.08 -0.71
CA GLY A 61 -8.72 -11.18 -1.95
C GLY A 61 -8.19 -10.17 -2.97
N ALA A 62 -8.97 -9.91 -4.03
CA ALA A 62 -8.54 -9.04 -5.12
C ALA A 62 -8.27 -7.58 -4.67
N TRP A 63 -8.90 -7.13 -3.58
CA TRP A 63 -8.74 -5.75 -3.07
C TRP A 63 -7.52 -5.62 -2.17
N GLU A 64 -7.10 -6.71 -1.54
CA GLU A 64 -5.94 -6.77 -0.64
C GLU A 64 -4.65 -7.23 -1.35
N THR A 65 -4.74 -7.53 -2.65
CA THR A 65 -3.63 -8.06 -3.44
C THR A 65 -3.03 -6.98 -4.34
N PHE A 66 -1.71 -6.83 -4.25
CA PHE A 66 -0.93 -5.86 -5.01
C PHE A 66 0.20 -6.58 -5.74
N GLN A 67 0.46 -6.21 -6.99
CA GLN A 67 1.70 -6.58 -7.65
C GLN A 67 2.84 -5.73 -7.07
N LEU A 68 3.91 -6.40 -6.63
CA LEU A 68 5.14 -5.74 -6.19
C LEU A 68 6.07 -5.57 -7.39
N ILE A 69 6.44 -4.33 -7.70
CA ILE A 69 7.30 -3.99 -8.83
C ILE A 69 8.58 -3.37 -8.28
N HIS A 70 9.72 -3.95 -8.64
CA HIS A 70 11.03 -3.39 -8.33
C HIS A 70 11.47 -2.47 -9.47
N ASN A 71 11.70 -1.19 -9.16
CA ASN A 71 12.13 -0.20 -10.13
C ASN A 71 13.66 -0.20 -10.29
N THR A 72 14.14 0.27 -11.43
CA THR A 72 15.59 0.27 -11.75
C THR A 72 16.40 1.22 -10.87
N ASN A 73 15.76 2.18 -10.21
CA ASN A 73 16.38 3.13 -9.29
C ASN A 73 16.36 2.65 -7.82
N GLY A 74 15.94 1.42 -7.56
CA GLY A 74 15.95 0.81 -6.22
C GLY A 74 14.68 1.03 -5.40
N THR A 75 13.73 1.86 -5.87
CA THR A 75 12.41 1.98 -5.24
C THR A 75 11.52 0.80 -5.63
N ILE A 76 10.37 0.68 -4.96
CA ILE A 76 9.29 -0.21 -5.36
C ILE A 76 8.05 0.58 -5.79
N SER A 77 7.17 -0.08 -6.53
CA SER A 77 5.82 0.38 -6.81
C SER A 77 4.82 -0.72 -6.49
N LEU A 78 3.64 -0.32 -6.01
CA LEU A 78 2.53 -1.21 -5.71
C LEU A 78 1.42 -0.98 -6.72
N LYS A 79 1.00 -2.04 -7.41
CA LYS A 79 -0.12 -1.98 -8.35
C LYS A 79 -1.29 -2.82 -7.85
N ALA A 80 -2.43 -2.19 -7.56
CA ALA A 80 -3.60 -2.89 -7.06
C ALA A 80 -4.18 -3.81 -8.15
N GLN A 81 -4.40 -5.09 -7.82
CA GLN A 81 -4.95 -6.04 -8.79
C GLN A 81 -6.38 -5.66 -9.22
N ILE A 82 -7.17 -5.12 -8.30
CA ILE A 82 -8.59 -4.85 -8.55
C ILE A 82 -8.85 -3.88 -9.71
N ASN A 83 -7.95 -2.92 -9.93
CA ASN A 83 -8.15 -1.87 -10.94
C ASN A 83 -6.94 -1.64 -11.85
N ASN A 84 -5.86 -2.40 -11.67
CA ASN A 84 -4.61 -2.27 -12.42
C ASN A 84 -3.96 -0.88 -12.34
N GLN A 85 -4.19 -0.15 -11.24
CA GLN A 85 -3.59 1.17 -11.01
C GLN A 85 -2.53 1.12 -9.90
N TYR A 86 -1.60 2.06 -9.99
CA TYR A 86 -0.53 2.24 -9.02
C TYR A 86 -1.01 3.02 -7.81
N VAL A 87 -0.52 2.61 -6.64
CA VAL A 87 -0.70 3.32 -5.38
C VAL A 87 0.12 4.61 -5.43
N THR A 88 -0.54 5.73 -5.13
CA THR A 88 0.01 7.08 -5.27
C THR A 88 0.02 7.79 -3.93
N ALA A 89 1.15 8.39 -3.59
CA ALA A 89 1.38 9.18 -2.38
C ALA A 89 1.25 10.69 -2.62
N GLU A 90 0.06 11.17 -3.00
CA GLU A 90 -0.16 12.58 -3.34
C GLU A 90 0.26 13.56 -2.22
N ASN A 91 0.54 14.82 -2.60
CA ASN A 91 0.86 15.91 -1.68
C ASN A 91 2.05 15.60 -0.74
N ALA A 92 3.16 15.16 -1.30
CA ALA A 92 4.36 14.70 -0.59
C ALA A 92 4.06 13.59 0.44
N GLY A 93 3.09 12.71 0.15
CA GLY A 93 2.62 11.68 1.09
C GLY A 93 1.76 12.20 2.23
N ALA A 94 1.45 13.51 2.29
CA ALA A 94 0.55 14.08 3.30
C ALA A 94 -0.93 13.80 3.04
N SER A 95 -1.28 13.38 1.83
CA SER A 95 -2.61 12.85 1.51
C SER A 95 -2.68 11.33 1.70
N PRO A 96 -3.89 10.77 1.87
CA PRO A 96 -4.09 9.33 1.85
C PRO A 96 -3.56 8.66 0.58
N LEU A 97 -3.01 7.45 0.72
CA LEU A 97 -2.62 6.61 -0.42
C LEU A 97 -3.85 6.14 -1.19
N ILE A 98 -3.87 6.29 -2.51
CA ILE A 98 -4.97 5.84 -3.39
C ILE A 98 -4.36 5.12 -4.60
N ALA A 99 -4.99 4.02 -5.05
CA ALA A 99 -4.59 3.31 -6.27
C ALA A 99 -5.27 3.93 -7.51
N ASN A 100 -4.80 5.08 -7.98
CA ASN A 100 -5.49 5.90 -8.99
C ASN A 100 -4.61 6.42 -10.13
N ARG A 101 -3.42 5.83 -10.36
CA ARG A 101 -2.55 6.22 -11.48
C ARG A 101 -2.26 5.07 -12.44
N PRO A 102 -2.29 5.30 -13.76
CA PRO A 102 -2.04 4.27 -14.76
C PRO A 102 -0.54 4.02 -15.03
N THR A 103 0.34 4.92 -14.58
CA THR A 103 1.79 4.90 -14.84
C THR A 103 2.58 5.26 -13.60
N ILE A 104 3.80 4.74 -13.48
CA ILE A 104 4.73 5.08 -12.40
C ILE A 104 5.39 6.44 -12.71
N GLY A 105 5.15 7.42 -11.85
CA GLY A 105 5.89 8.68 -11.77
C GLY A 105 6.59 8.81 -10.43
N GLY A 106 6.93 10.04 -10.02
CA GLY A 106 7.58 10.30 -8.74
C GLY A 106 6.72 9.98 -7.51
N TRP A 107 5.40 9.88 -7.69
CA TRP A 107 4.42 9.74 -6.61
C TRP A 107 4.04 8.28 -6.33
N GLU A 108 4.37 7.36 -7.24
CA GLU A 108 4.05 5.94 -7.19
C GLU A 108 5.25 5.08 -6.75
N GLN A 109 6.27 5.74 -6.21
CA GLN A 109 7.53 5.13 -5.81
C GLN A 109 7.67 5.19 -4.29
N PHE A 110 8.04 4.06 -3.70
CA PHE A 110 8.21 3.90 -2.27
C PHE A 110 9.55 3.24 -1.99
N ASP A 111 10.20 3.64 -0.90
CA ASP A 111 11.38 2.94 -0.41
C ASP A 111 10.95 1.67 0.32
N LEU A 112 11.55 0.53 -0.03
CA LEU A 112 11.41 -0.71 0.72
C LEU A 112 12.59 -0.84 1.69
N ILE A 113 12.33 -0.60 2.98
CA ILE A 113 13.33 -0.75 4.03
C ILE A 113 13.06 -2.08 4.74
N THR A 114 14.02 -3.01 4.65
CA THR A 114 13.99 -4.29 5.37
C THR A 114 14.92 -4.20 6.59
N SER A 115 14.41 -4.59 7.76
CA SER A 115 15.17 -4.63 9.03
C SER A 115 15.18 -6.03 9.61
#